data_AF-A0AAV5V9S8-F1
#
_entry.id   AF-A0AAV5V9S8-F1
#
_cell.length_a   1.000
_cell.length_b   1.000
_cell.length_c   1.000
_cell.angle_alpha   90.00
_cell.angle_beta   90.00
_cell.angle_gamma   90.00
#
_symmetry.space_group_name_H-M   'P 1'
#
loop_
_entity.id
_entity.type
_entity.pdbx_description
1 polymer ?
#
loop_
_entity_poly.entity_id
_entity_poly.type
_entity_poly.pdbx_seq_one_letter_code
_entity_poly.pdbx_strand_id
1 'polypeptide(L)'
;TRDLSLFNKLQIKSDKSLILRYVLSVDFVLGSAFLTEKMGLEDEMLVFNDATYIRMKPLPMSGYEENARDHFNSKEHWQNHKLFMPLFIRQWNEVIFPYCQMRLSFTEHALLKTLTCYQMVYFRLTPEGRNVCAQQRNAVLAALHRAAEVEGLHDPAQRVGEIIMLMSGIMDYTLSLIGMYFKIKLFDLAKMDPMIKEMCSFQFQQS
;
A
#
# COMPACT_ATOMS: atom_id res chain seq x y z
N THR A 1 -13.13 -4.13 7.11
CA THR A 1 -13.33 -3.69 5.69
C THR A 1 -14.78 -3.35 5.36
N ARG A 2 -15.79 -4.10 5.85
CA ARG A 2 -17.22 -3.80 5.64
C ARG A 2 -17.72 -2.53 6.34
N ASP A 3 -16.98 -2.03 7.33
CA ASP A 3 -17.33 -0.82 8.08
C ASP A 3 -16.78 0.47 7.46
N LEU A 4 -16.13 0.40 6.28
CA LEU A 4 -15.71 1.59 5.57
C LEU A 4 -16.93 2.40 5.12
N SER A 5 -16.96 3.68 5.47
CA SER A 5 -18.08 4.57 5.20
C SER A 5 -18.44 4.63 3.71
N LEU A 6 -17.44 4.59 2.81
CA LEU A 6 -17.67 4.57 1.37
C LEU A 6 -18.30 3.25 0.90
N PHE A 7 -17.84 2.09 1.39
CA PHE A 7 -18.36 0.78 1.00
C PHE A 7 -19.88 0.66 1.21
N ASN A 8 -20.36 1.18 2.34
CA ASN A 8 -21.78 1.15 2.69
C ASN A 8 -22.63 2.11 1.85
N LYS A 9 -22.05 3.21 1.38
CA LYS A 9 -22.75 4.22 0.57
C LYS A 9 -22.77 3.90 -0.93
N LEU A 10 -21.82 3.09 -1.41
CA LEU A 10 -21.85 2.59 -2.78
C LEU A 10 -23.07 1.69 -2.98
N GLN A 11 -23.77 1.86 -4.09
CA GLN A 11 -24.92 1.03 -4.45
C GLN A 11 -24.54 -0.08 -5.44
N ILE A 12 -23.57 0.20 -6.31
CA ILE A 12 -23.20 -0.66 -7.42
C ILE A 12 -22.22 -1.73 -6.94
N LYS A 13 -22.51 -2.99 -7.27
CA LYS A 13 -21.70 -4.15 -6.86
C LYS A 13 -20.27 -4.10 -7.41
N SER A 14 -20.08 -3.64 -8.64
CA SER A 14 -18.74 -3.51 -9.25
C SER A 14 -17.87 -2.52 -8.48
N ASP A 15 -18.43 -1.38 -8.07
CA ASP A 15 -17.73 -0.38 -7.26
C ASP A 15 -17.36 -0.93 -5.87
N LYS A 16 -18.25 -1.68 -5.24
CA LYS A 16 -17.98 -2.39 -3.97
C LYS A 16 -16.85 -3.40 -4.11
N SER A 17 -16.81 -4.16 -5.19
CA SER A 17 -15.73 -5.11 -5.45
C SER A 17 -14.40 -4.41 -5.76
N LEU A 18 -14.45 -3.25 -6.40
CA LEU A 18 -13.27 -2.45 -6.71
C LEU A 18 -12.63 -1.88 -5.45
N ILE A 19 -13.43 -1.28 -4.55
CA ILE A 19 -12.90 -0.70 -3.32
C ILE A 19 -12.27 -1.75 -2.42
N LEU A 20 -12.84 -2.96 -2.31
CA LEU A 20 -12.25 -4.04 -1.51
C LEU A 20 -10.83 -4.40 -1.98
N ARG A 21 -10.60 -4.48 -3.30
CA ARG A 21 -9.27 -4.78 -3.86
C ARG A 21 -8.22 -3.73 -3.52
N TYR A 22 -8.59 -2.46 -3.68
CA TYR A 22 -7.68 -1.36 -3.38
C TYR A 22 -7.43 -1.22 -1.88
N VAL A 23 -8.43 -1.48 -1.05
CA VAL A 23 -8.25 -1.49 0.40
C VAL A 23 -7.25 -2.56 0.82
N LEU A 24 -7.35 -3.78 0.31
CA LEU A 24 -6.37 -4.84 0.61
C LEU A 24 -4.95 -4.45 0.19
N SER A 25 -4.81 -3.81 -0.99
CA SER A 25 -3.50 -3.38 -1.50
C SER A 25 -2.89 -2.28 -0.66
N VAL A 26 -3.68 -1.25 -0.31
CA VAL A 26 -3.22 -0.14 0.52
C VAL A 26 -2.97 -0.59 1.96
N ASP A 27 -3.79 -1.49 2.50
CA ASP A 27 -3.62 -2.11 3.82
C ASP A 27 -2.33 -2.94 3.90
N PHE A 28 -2.01 -3.67 2.84
CA PHE A 28 -0.74 -4.38 2.74
C PHE A 28 0.46 -3.44 2.88
N VAL A 29 0.47 -2.35 2.11
CA VAL A 29 1.60 -1.40 2.07
C VAL A 29 1.69 -0.57 3.35
N LEU A 30 0.59 0.04 3.78
CA LEU A 30 0.57 0.92 4.95
C LEU A 30 0.60 0.15 6.27
N GLY A 31 0.09 -1.09 6.31
CA GLY A 31 0.23 -1.97 7.46
C GLY A 31 1.70 -2.29 7.73
N SER A 32 2.44 -2.65 6.68
CA SER A 32 3.89 -2.88 6.78
C SER A 32 4.65 -1.60 7.20
N ALA A 33 4.26 -0.43 6.67
CA ALA A 33 4.86 0.85 7.07
C ALA A 33 4.63 1.17 8.56
N PHE A 34 3.39 0.99 9.03
CA PHE A 34 3.04 1.22 10.43
C PHE A 34 3.75 0.23 11.36
N LEU A 35 3.76 -1.07 11.04
CA LEU A 35 4.45 -2.08 11.83
C LEU A 35 5.96 -1.78 11.89
N THR A 36 6.56 -1.46 10.75
CA THR A 36 7.99 -1.12 10.69
C THR A 36 8.32 0.08 11.56
N GLU A 37 7.51 1.15 11.52
CA GLU A 37 7.70 2.31 12.40
C GLU A 37 7.67 1.92 13.89
N LYS A 38 6.79 0.99 14.29
CA LYS A 38 6.62 0.59 15.69
C LYS A 38 7.65 -0.40 16.21
N MET A 39 8.17 -1.30 15.37
CA MET A 39 9.03 -2.41 15.85
C MET A 39 10.21 -2.76 14.94
N GLY A 40 10.33 -2.19 13.75
CA GLY A 40 11.36 -2.56 12.78
C GLY A 40 12.40 -1.49 12.51
N LEU A 41 12.07 -0.21 12.71
CA LEU A 41 12.90 0.91 12.25
C LEU A 41 14.26 0.97 12.94
N GLU A 42 14.31 0.75 14.26
CA GLU A 42 15.57 0.80 15.03
C GLU A 42 16.55 -0.30 14.60
N ASP A 43 16.03 -1.49 14.31
CA ASP A 43 16.82 -2.64 13.85
C ASP A 43 16.99 -2.71 12.33
N GLU A 44 16.52 -1.69 11.63
CA GLU A 44 16.60 -1.54 10.17
C GLU A 44 15.93 -2.72 9.44
N MET A 45 14.78 -3.15 9.97
CA MET A 45 13.98 -4.27 9.48
C MET A 45 12.67 -3.78 8.84
N LEU A 46 12.41 -4.21 7.60
CA LEU A 46 11.09 -4.14 7.00
C LEU A 46 10.21 -5.23 7.59
N VAL A 47 9.12 -4.85 8.27
CA VAL A 47 8.19 -5.78 8.92
C VAL A 47 6.92 -5.89 8.08
N PHE A 48 6.49 -7.12 7.82
CA PHE A 48 5.27 -7.43 7.06
C PHE A 48 4.07 -7.70 7.97
N ASN A 49 2.88 -7.72 7.37
CA ASN A 49 1.61 -7.91 8.08
C ASN A 49 1.46 -9.31 8.72
N ASP A 50 2.26 -10.29 8.30
CA ASP A 50 2.32 -11.64 8.87
C ASP A 50 3.41 -11.78 9.95
N ALA A 51 3.97 -10.65 10.41
CA ALA A 51 5.08 -10.57 11.37
C ALA A 51 6.41 -11.18 10.89
N THR A 52 6.53 -11.53 9.60
CA THR A 52 7.83 -11.79 9.00
C THR A 52 8.57 -10.48 8.76
N TYR A 53 9.89 -10.56 8.57
CA TYR A 53 10.72 -9.39 8.38
C TYR A 53 11.90 -9.63 7.45
N ILE A 54 12.39 -8.55 6.83
CA ILE A 54 13.62 -8.52 6.05
C ILE A 54 14.52 -7.44 6.62
N ARG A 55 15.78 -7.77 6.90
CA ARG A 55 16.80 -6.78 7.25
C ARG A 55 17.17 -5.96 6.01
N MET A 56 17.03 -4.64 6.12
CA MET A 56 17.23 -3.69 5.02
C MET A 56 18.58 -2.97 5.07
N LYS A 57 19.37 -3.21 6.12
CA LYS A 57 20.76 -2.73 6.21
C LYS A 57 21.70 -3.83 6.75
N PRO A 58 22.80 -4.14 6.04
CA PRO A 58 23.10 -3.69 4.68
C PRO A 58 21.97 -4.08 3.71
N LEU A 59 21.79 -3.30 2.63
CA LEU A 59 20.68 -3.52 1.71
C LEU A 59 20.74 -4.95 1.14
N PRO A 60 19.64 -5.70 1.16
CA PRO A 60 19.65 -7.07 0.66
C PRO A 60 19.92 -7.08 -0.84
N MET A 61 20.55 -8.16 -1.30
CA MET A 61 20.78 -8.42 -2.72
C MET A 61 19.45 -8.47 -3.48
N SER A 62 19.33 -7.74 -4.58
CA SER A 62 18.08 -7.66 -5.36
C SER A 62 17.80 -8.91 -6.19
N GLY A 63 18.83 -9.67 -6.54
CA GLY A 63 18.77 -10.82 -7.46
C GLY A 63 19.15 -10.46 -8.90
N TYR A 64 19.41 -9.18 -9.20
CA TYR A 64 19.86 -8.69 -10.51
C TYR A 64 21.38 -8.54 -10.64
N GLU A 65 22.11 -8.66 -9.53
CA GLU A 65 23.56 -8.61 -9.48
C GLU A 65 24.17 -9.78 -10.27
N GLU A 66 25.36 -9.57 -10.88
CA GLU A 66 25.97 -10.52 -11.81
C GLU A 66 26.19 -11.92 -11.20
N ASN A 67 26.63 -11.97 -9.94
CA ASN A 67 26.87 -13.19 -9.18
C ASN A 67 25.67 -13.65 -8.36
N ALA A 68 24.51 -12.97 -8.44
CA ALA A 68 23.38 -13.24 -7.55
C ALA A 68 22.91 -14.70 -7.63
N ARG A 69 22.96 -15.32 -8.82
CA ARG A 69 22.54 -16.71 -9.03
C ARG A 69 23.32 -17.69 -8.15
N ASP A 70 24.58 -17.43 -7.87
CA ASP A 70 25.47 -18.36 -7.15
C ASP A 70 25.13 -18.46 -5.66
N HIS A 71 24.38 -17.50 -5.14
CA HIS A 71 23.92 -17.46 -3.75
C HIS A 71 22.67 -18.32 -3.49
N PHE A 72 22.13 -18.99 -4.51
CA PHE A 72 20.90 -19.78 -4.39
C PHE A 72 21.10 -21.25 -4.81
N ASN A 73 20.62 -22.16 -3.97
CA ASN A 73 20.67 -23.60 -4.25
C ASN A 73 19.74 -24.02 -5.39
N SER A 74 18.67 -23.26 -5.66
CA SER A 74 17.67 -23.55 -6.68
C SER A 74 17.44 -22.37 -7.60
N LYS A 75 17.27 -22.66 -8.90
CA LYS A 75 16.89 -21.67 -9.92
C LYS A 75 15.53 -21.05 -9.60
N GLU A 76 14.57 -21.85 -9.11
CA GLU A 76 13.23 -21.39 -8.74
C GLU A 76 13.30 -20.40 -7.58
N HIS A 77 14.10 -20.71 -6.54
CA HIS A 77 14.28 -19.81 -5.40
C HIS A 77 14.91 -18.48 -5.84
N TRP A 78 15.95 -18.51 -6.67
CA TRP A 78 16.54 -17.30 -7.24
C TRP A 78 15.54 -16.48 -8.07
N GLN A 79 14.73 -17.14 -8.91
CA GLN A 79 13.72 -16.46 -9.73
C GLN A 79 12.65 -15.79 -8.86
N ASN A 80 12.15 -16.47 -7.82
CA ASN A 80 11.21 -15.88 -6.87
C ASN A 80 11.84 -14.70 -6.12
N HIS A 81 13.07 -14.86 -5.64
CA HIS A 81 13.80 -13.79 -4.95
C HIS A 81 13.96 -12.56 -5.84
N LYS A 82 14.44 -12.75 -7.08
CA LYS A 82 14.64 -11.70 -8.08
C LYS A 82 13.34 -10.97 -8.46
N LEU A 83 12.20 -11.64 -8.33
CA LEU A 83 10.89 -11.09 -8.64
C LEU A 83 10.35 -10.17 -7.53
N PHE A 84 10.58 -10.53 -6.26
CA PHE A 84 9.99 -9.83 -5.10
C PHE A 84 10.96 -8.89 -4.38
N MET A 85 12.23 -9.27 -4.19
CA MET A 85 13.18 -8.47 -3.41
C MET A 85 13.35 -7.02 -3.91
N PRO A 86 13.40 -6.74 -5.23
CA PRO A 86 13.43 -5.36 -5.72
C PRO A 86 12.21 -4.54 -5.29
N LEU A 87 11.02 -5.16 -5.17
CA LEU A 87 9.82 -4.47 -4.69
C LEU A 87 9.93 -4.11 -3.22
N PHE A 88 10.55 -4.97 -2.39
CA PHE A 88 10.73 -4.69 -0.96
C PHE A 88 11.81 -3.63 -0.73
N ILE A 89 12.90 -3.68 -1.49
CA ILE A 89 13.92 -2.62 -1.53
C ILE A 89 13.30 -1.28 -1.91
N ARG A 90 12.46 -1.27 -2.95
CA ARG A 90 11.75 -0.07 -3.37
C ARG A 90 10.78 0.43 -2.30
N GLN A 91 10.00 -0.48 -1.70
CA GLN A 91 9.07 -0.15 -0.60
C GLN A 91 9.80 0.55 0.54
N TRP A 92 10.94 0.00 0.96
CA TRP A 92 11.74 0.54 2.05
C TRP A 92 12.14 1.99 1.79
N ASN A 93 12.69 2.27 0.60
CA ASN A 93 13.21 3.59 0.27
C ASN A 93 12.11 4.61 -0.06
N GLU A 94 11.08 4.21 -0.81
CA GLU A 94 10.08 5.14 -1.35
C GLU A 94 8.85 5.29 -0.46
N VAL A 95 8.59 4.33 0.43
CA VAL A 95 7.38 4.31 1.27
C VAL A 95 7.74 4.30 2.75
N ILE A 96 8.47 3.28 3.22
CA ILE A 96 8.68 3.03 4.65
C ILE A 96 9.46 4.17 5.29
N PHE A 97 10.60 4.54 4.71
CA PHE A 97 11.45 5.57 5.27
C PHE A 97 10.75 6.95 5.30
N PRO A 98 10.16 7.45 4.19
CA PRO A 98 9.36 8.68 4.22
C PRO A 98 8.18 8.62 5.20
N TYR A 99 7.49 7.48 5.28
CA TYR A 99 6.38 7.28 6.21
C TYR A 99 6.84 7.42 7.67
N CYS A 100 7.94 6.76 8.05
CA CYS A 100 8.45 6.79 9.43
C CYS A 100 8.98 8.19 9.82
N GLN A 101 9.53 8.94 8.87
CA GLN A 101 9.99 10.32 9.12
C GLN A 101 8.84 11.27 9.45
N MET A 102 7.64 11.00 8.94
CA MET A 102 6.46 11.82 9.19
C MET A 102 5.92 11.67 10.62
N ARG A 103 6.27 10.59 11.33
CA ARG A 103 5.83 10.29 12.70
C ARG A 103 4.33 10.47 12.87
N LEU A 104 3.55 9.81 12.01
CA LEU A 104 2.10 9.98 11.99
C LEU A 104 1.51 9.52 13.32
N SER A 105 0.53 10.26 13.82
CA SER A 105 -0.32 9.71 14.89
C SER A 105 -1.15 8.55 14.35
N PHE A 106 -1.69 7.72 15.26
CA PHE A 106 -2.57 6.63 14.85
C PHE A 106 -3.80 7.14 14.07
N THR A 107 -4.32 8.30 14.46
CA THR A 107 -5.44 8.97 13.78
C THR A 107 -5.05 9.39 12.37
N GLU A 108 -3.90 10.05 12.19
CA GLU A 108 -3.38 10.44 10.88
C GLU A 108 -3.12 9.22 9.99
N HIS A 109 -2.54 8.14 10.53
CA HIS A 109 -2.34 6.88 9.82
C HIS A 109 -3.67 6.32 9.28
N ALA A 110 -4.69 6.20 10.12
CA ALA A 110 -5.99 5.65 9.73
C ALA A 110 -6.67 6.51 8.64
N LEU A 111 -6.56 7.83 8.76
CA LEU A 111 -7.10 8.77 7.78
C LEU A 111 -6.31 8.76 6.47
N LEU A 112 -4.97 8.73 6.49
CA LEU A 112 -4.11 8.57 5.32
C LEU A 112 -4.46 7.29 4.55
N LYS A 113 -4.59 6.17 5.27
CA LYS A 113 -4.98 4.89 4.68
C LYS A 113 -6.34 4.97 3.98
N THR A 114 -7.32 5.57 4.63
CA THR A 114 -8.66 5.77 4.06
C THR A 114 -8.61 6.68 2.83
N LEU A 115 -7.88 7.80 2.91
CA LEU A 115 -7.72 8.77 1.84
C LEU A 115 -7.05 8.14 0.61
N THR A 116 -5.97 7.39 0.81
CA THR A 116 -5.25 6.65 -0.23
C THR A 116 -6.18 5.68 -0.95
N CYS A 117 -6.96 4.90 -0.20
CA CYS A 117 -7.93 3.97 -0.78
C CYS A 117 -8.93 4.69 -1.68
N TYR A 118 -9.54 5.77 -1.19
CA TYR A 118 -10.57 6.52 -1.90
C TYR A 118 -10.01 7.21 -3.14
N GLN A 119 -8.81 7.78 -3.04
CA GLN A 119 -8.15 8.44 -4.17
C GLN A 119 -7.83 7.44 -5.30
N MET A 120 -7.32 6.27 -4.94
CA MET A 120 -6.93 5.23 -5.91
C MET A 120 -8.12 4.65 -6.69
N VAL A 121 -9.28 4.52 -6.06
CA VAL A 121 -10.48 3.99 -6.72
C VAL A 121 -11.26 5.05 -7.49
N TYR A 122 -11.13 6.33 -7.11
CA TYR A 122 -11.97 7.42 -7.59
C TYR A 122 -12.18 7.40 -9.11
N PHE A 123 -11.10 7.35 -9.90
CA PHE A 123 -11.19 7.42 -11.37
C PHE A 123 -11.73 6.14 -12.03
N ARG A 124 -11.93 5.06 -11.27
CA ARG A 124 -12.38 3.75 -11.74
C ARG A 124 -13.81 3.41 -11.30
N LEU A 125 -14.42 4.24 -10.44
CA LEU A 125 -15.81 4.11 -10.03
C LEU A 125 -16.75 4.62 -11.13
N THR A 126 -18.03 4.21 -11.07
CA THR A 126 -19.06 4.80 -11.92
C THR A 126 -19.25 6.31 -11.60
N PRO A 127 -19.95 7.08 -12.45
CA PRO A 127 -20.27 8.48 -12.16
C PRO A 127 -20.94 8.67 -10.78
N GLU A 128 -21.88 7.78 -10.42
CA GLU A 128 -22.56 7.80 -9.12
C GLU A 128 -21.59 7.50 -7.98
N GLY A 129 -20.76 6.46 -8.14
CA GLY A 129 -19.72 6.11 -7.16
C GLY A 129 -18.71 7.23 -6.95
N ARG A 130 -18.32 7.95 -8.02
CA ARG A 130 -17.43 9.11 -7.96
C ARG A 130 -18.00 10.24 -7.12
N ASN A 131 -19.28 10.56 -7.26
CA ASN A 131 -19.92 11.61 -6.47
C ASN A 131 -19.88 11.28 -4.97
N VAL A 132 -20.24 10.05 -4.60
CA VAL A 132 -20.18 9.58 -3.21
C VAL A 132 -18.73 9.58 -2.70
N CYS A 133 -17.79 9.08 -3.50
CA CYS A 133 -16.37 9.03 -3.16
C CYS A 133 -15.77 10.43 -2.94
N ALA A 134 -16.12 11.41 -3.77
CA ALA A 134 -15.67 12.80 -3.61
C ALA A 134 -16.12 13.38 -2.26
N GLN A 135 -17.39 13.18 -1.89
CA GLN A 135 -17.93 13.63 -0.60
C GLN A 135 -17.20 12.95 0.57
N GLN A 136 -16.95 11.64 0.48
CA GLN A 136 -16.22 10.91 1.52
C GLN A 136 -14.75 11.37 1.61
N ARG A 137 -14.10 11.66 0.48
CA ARG A 137 -12.72 12.18 0.43
C ARG A 137 -12.61 13.53 1.11
N ASN A 138 -13.55 14.45 0.85
CA ASN A 138 -13.58 15.76 1.49
C ASN A 138 -13.79 15.65 3.01
N ALA A 139 -14.62 14.71 3.47
CA ALA A 139 -14.81 14.46 4.89
C ALA A 139 -13.53 13.94 5.57
N VAL A 140 -12.77 13.07 4.90
CA VAL A 140 -11.48 12.57 5.39
C VAL A 140 -10.43 13.69 5.45
N LEU A 141 -10.37 14.55 4.43
CA LEU A 141 -9.48 15.72 4.43
C LEU A 141 -9.81 16.69 5.57
N ALA A 142 -11.10 16.98 5.80
CA ALA A 142 -11.53 17.81 6.93
C ALA A 142 -11.24 17.15 8.29
N ALA A 143 -11.26 15.80 8.36
CA ALA A 143 -10.86 15.08 9.57
C ALA A 143 -9.34 15.14 9.80
N LEU A 144 -8.53 15.06 8.73
CA LEU A 144 -7.07 15.23 8.84
C LEU A 144 -6.70 16.63 9.32
N HIS A 145 -7.32 17.67 8.75
CA HIS A 145 -7.09 19.05 9.17
C HIS A 145 -7.42 19.23 10.66
N ARG A 146 -8.58 18.72 11.12
CA ARG A 146 -8.96 18.76 12.53
C ARG A 146 -8.04 17.94 13.44
N ALA A 147 -7.55 16.79 12.97
CA ALA A 147 -6.57 16.01 13.74
C ALA A 147 -5.28 16.81 13.95
N ALA A 148 -4.79 17.47 12.91
CA ALA A 148 -3.62 18.33 12.99
C ALA A 148 -3.85 19.56 13.90
N GLU A 149 -5.04 20.19 13.86
CA GLU A 149 -5.42 21.27 14.77
C GLU A 149 -5.37 20.83 16.24
N VAL A 150 -5.88 19.63 16.55
CA VAL A 150 -5.93 19.09 17.92
C VAL A 150 -4.54 18.74 18.43
N GLU A 151 -3.66 18.21 17.58
CA GLU A 151 -2.28 17.91 17.96
C GLU A 151 -1.47 19.19 18.22
N GLY A 152 -1.72 20.27 17.47
CA GLY A 152 -1.14 21.59 17.72
C GLY A 152 0.37 21.69 17.50
N LEU A 153 0.99 20.69 16.88
CA LEU A 153 2.45 20.62 16.63
C LEU A 153 2.89 21.34 15.35
N HIS A 154 2.00 21.44 14.37
CA HIS A 154 2.27 21.97 13.04
C HIS A 154 1.11 22.85 12.56
N ASP A 155 1.36 23.70 11.57
CA ASP A 155 0.27 24.33 10.83
C ASP A 155 -0.61 23.24 10.20
N PRO A 156 -1.94 23.22 10.45
CA PRO A 156 -2.81 22.16 9.99
C PRO A 156 -2.83 22.00 8.46
N ALA A 157 -2.80 23.10 7.72
CA ALA A 157 -2.81 23.06 6.26
C ALA A 157 -1.50 22.50 5.70
N GLN A 158 -0.37 22.92 6.28
CA GLN A 158 0.95 22.36 5.96
C GLN A 158 0.99 20.85 6.22
N ARG A 159 0.55 20.39 7.41
CA ARG A 159 0.58 18.97 7.78
C ARG A 159 -0.27 18.12 6.84
N VAL A 160 -1.46 18.59 6.48
CA VAL A 160 -2.30 17.92 5.48
C VAL A 160 -1.60 17.85 4.12
N GLY A 161 -0.92 18.92 3.70
CA GLY A 161 -0.12 18.96 2.47
C GLY A 161 0.99 17.90 2.46
N GLU A 162 1.76 17.79 3.54
CA GLU A 162 2.81 16.79 3.71
C GLU A 162 2.27 15.36 3.63
N ILE A 163 1.14 15.08 4.28
CA ILE A 163 0.46 13.77 4.23
C ILE A 163 -0.01 13.46 2.80
N ILE A 164 -0.50 14.44 2.05
CA ILE A 164 -0.90 14.27 0.63
C ILE A 164 0.31 13.98 -0.26
N MET A 165 1.47 14.60 0.01
CA MET A 165 2.70 14.30 -0.72
C MET A 165 3.16 12.87 -0.45
N LEU A 166 3.17 12.44 0.82
CA LEU A 166 3.46 11.05 1.20
C LEU A 166 2.49 10.07 0.50
N MET A 167 1.19 10.39 0.49
CA MET A 167 0.17 9.58 -0.18
C MET A 167 0.51 9.33 -1.66
N SER A 168 1.08 10.31 -2.35
CA SER A 168 1.43 10.18 -3.78
C SER A 168 2.48 9.08 -4.02
N GLY A 169 3.51 9.01 -3.19
CA GLY A 169 4.51 7.92 -3.23
C GLY A 169 3.91 6.55 -2.90
N ILE A 170 3.04 6.48 -1.88
CA ILE A 170 2.33 5.25 -1.52
C ILE A 170 1.46 4.75 -2.68
N MET A 171 0.73 5.64 -3.34
CA MET A 171 -0.13 5.28 -4.47
C MET A 171 0.68 4.72 -5.64
N ASP A 172 1.79 5.36 -6.00
CA ASP A 172 2.65 4.91 -7.09
C ASP A 172 3.27 3.52 -6.82
N TYR A 173 3.79 3.32 -5.60
CA TYR A 173 4.29 2.03 -5.17
C TYR A 173 3.18 0.97 -5.21
N THR A 174 1.99 1.28 -4.68
CA THR A 174 0.85 0.35 -4.64
C THR A 174 0.38 -0.04 -6.05
N LEU A 175 0.32 0.90 -6.99
CA LEU A 175 -0.01 0.60 -8.40
C LEU A 175 1.03 -0.31 -9.04
N SER A 176 2.32 -0.05 -8.77
CA SER A 176 3.44 -0.88 -9.25
C SER A 176 3.36 -2.30 -8.70
N LEU A 177 3.01 -2.44 -7.41
CA LEU A 177 2.81 -3.71 -6.73
C LEU A 177 1.65 -4.51 -7.36
N ILE A 178 0.49 -3.87 -7.54
CA ILE A 178 -0.68 -4.48 -8.20
C ILE A 178 -0.31 -4.94 -9.61
N GLY A 179 0.40 -4.09 -10.38
CA GLY A 179 0.85 -4.41 -11.72
C GLY A 179 1.83 -5.59 -11.76
N MET A 180 2.73 -5.69 -10.78
CA MET A 180 3.64 -6.84 -10.66
C MET A 180 2.87 -8.12 -10.38
N TYR A 181 1.98 -8.13 -9.38
CA TYR A 181 1.20 -9.34 -9.07
C TYR A 181 0.28 -9.76 -10.22
N PHE A 182 -0.24 -8.81 -10.99
CA PHE A 182 -0.96 -9.12 -12.22
C PHE A 182 -0.08 -9.87 -13.23
N LYS A 183 1.17 -9.41 -13.46
CA LYS A 183 2.12 -10.10 -14.36
C LYS A 183 2.48 -11.50 -13.84
N ILE A 184 2.76 -11.63 -12.55
CA ILE A 184 3.07 -12.92 -11.91
C ILE A 184 1.95 -13.91 -12.16
N LYS A 185 0.70 -13.47 -11.95
CA LYS A 185 -0.49 -14.29 -12.19
C LYS A 185 -0.67 -14.65 -13.67
N LEU A 186 -0.49 -13.68 -14.56
CA LEU A 186 -0.70 -13.86 -16.01
C LEU A 186 0.27 -14.88 -16.61
N PHE A 187 1.52 -14.87 -16.15
CA PHE A 187 2.59 -15.73 -16.68
C PHE A 187 2.92 -16.93 -15.78
N ASP A 188 2.14 -17.15 -14.71
CA ASP A 188 2.34 -18.21 -13.71
C ASP A 188 3.80 -18.28 -13.19
N LEU A 189 4.38 -17.11 -12.89
CA LEU A 189 5.82 -17.01 -12.58
C LEU A 189 6.17 -17.50 -11.17
N ALA A 190 5.22 -17.48 -10.24
CA ALA A 190 5.44 -17.84 -8.85
C ALA A 190 4.12 -18.23 -8.16
N LYS A 191 4.21 -19.10 -7.16
CA LYS A 191 3.08 -19.39 -6.26
C LYS A 191 2.77 -18.16 -5.41
N MET A 192 1.59 -17.60 -5.61
CA MET A 192 1.10 -16.47 -4.82
C MET A 192 0.30 -16.91 -3.60
N ASP A 193 0.46 -16.17 -2.50
CA ASP A 193 -0.36 -16.29 -1.30
C ASP A 193 -1.86 -16.06 -1.62
N PRO A 194 -2.80 -16.74 -0.94
CA PRO A 194 -4.23 -16.51 -1.10
C PRO A 194 -4.68 -15.05 -1.01
N MET A 195 -4.12 -14.24 -0.11
CA MET A 195 -4.47 -12.82 0.05
C MET A 195 -4.06 -12.00 -1.18
N ILE A 196 -2.85 -12.27 -1.70
CA ILE A 196 -2.32 -11.66 -2.92
C ILE A 196 -3.14 -12.10 -4.16
N LYS A 197 -3.56 -13.37 -4.20
CA LYS A 197 -4.46 -13.87 -5.25
C LYS A 197 -5.79 -13.12 -5.24
N GLU A 198 -6.33 -12.79 -4.08
CA GLU A 198 -7.57 -12.04 -3.93
C GLU A 198 -7.44 -10.58 -4.37
N MET A 199 -6.28 -9.95 -4.16
CA MET A 199 -5.96 -8.63 -4.72
C MET A 199 -6.02 -8.62 -6.26
N CYS A 200 -5.66 -9.75 -6.90
CA CYS A 200 -5.57 -9.91 -8.36
C CYS A 200 -6.69 -10.75 -9.00
N SER A 201 -7.70 -11.21 -8.24
CA SER A 201 -8.63 -12.27 -8.69
C SER A 201 -9.64 -11.86 -9.75
N PHE A 202 -9.97 -10.58 -9.89
CA PHE A 202 -11.17 -10.15 -10.63
C PHE A 202 -10.91 -9.23 -11.84
N GLN A 203 -9.69 -9.18 -12.39
CA GLN A 203 -9.46 -8.58 -13.72
C GLN A 203 -9.83 -9.56 -14.87
N PHE A 204 -10.23 -10.80 -14.56
CA PHE A 204 -10.58 -11.84 -15.53
C PHE A 204 -12.10 -12.04 -15.71
N GLN A 205 -12.95 -11.17 -15.14
CA GLN A 205 -14.40 -11.20 -15.40
C GLN A 205 -14.80 -10.13 -16.42
N GLN A 206 -14.19 -10.19 -17.61
CA GLN A 206 -14.77 -9.65 -18.84
C GLN A 206 -14.33 -10.55 -20.00
N SER A 207 -15.15 -11.55 -20.28
CA SER A 207 -15.33 -12.22 -21.57
C SER A 207 -16.67 -12.95 -21.51
#